data_AF-A0A3M1RMW8-F1
#
_entry.id   AF-A0A3M1RMW8-F1
#
_cell.length_a   1.000
_cell.length_b   1.000
_cell.length_c   1.000
_cell.angle_alpha   90.00
_cell.angle_beta   90.00
_cell.angle_gamma   90.00
#
_symmetry.space_group_name_H-M   'P 1'
#
loop_
_entity.id
_entity.type
_entity.pdbx_description
1 polymer ?
#
loop_
_entity_poly.entity_id
_entity_poly.type
_entity_poly.pdbx_seq_one_letter_code
_entity_poly.pdbx_strand_id
1 'polypeptide(L)'
;MPFFQGPAMIFRFVAVVSVLACLCATGGRVDASDSLVDGWNAPPPEARLRAYWWWLNGYVTKESITRDLEEMKAKGFAGALLCDADGSAQEGNERAPHGPDFLSKQWLALYRHTLQEADRLGLEISLNIQSGWNLGGPMVSAADAAKKLTWSETRIEGPATVEIPLPQPTSREGFYRDAFVVAYPMSEREQAVKAYQVVASSSLPSHPASLTIDGKESTFWVSDSRSPATGPAPDRPQWIEFRFAEPIRITEIVVLPRQNYGPHDCRLEIVDGNDDRHVVSEFTCRKAGETKITFEPQTAKCVRLVILGAFDRGSTEAPRNVQIAELQVAGPDGTFPAKGRPPIRHWAEKAGYKPLHFSAPDTSLLFEMEPSTPHEEDTLAADVIDLSDRLDENGVLRWDVPRGTWNVLRFGYTVSDRAYVSTCSEGWEGFAIDVLDEGAFRRYWDAVVAKLIEEAGPYAGKSLRYLHTDSWEVEPLNWTPGLPDEFRKRRGYSMLPWMPVLAGKIVERKILDRLVENEAHR
;
A
#
# COMPACT_ATOMS: atom_id res chain seq x y z
N MET A 1 12.88 82.89 -17.10
CA MET A 1 12.99 84.02 -18.06
C MET A 1 13.87 83.57 -19.22
N PRO A 2 13.59 83.91 -20.49
CA PRO A 2 12.47 84.70 -21.04
C PRO A 2 11.51 83.83 -21.93
N PHE A 3 10.18 84.00 -21.92
CA PHE A 3 9.31 85.07 -22.49
C PHE A 3 9.26 85.05 -24.04
N PHE A 4 8.16 85.21 -24.78
CA PHE A 4 6.75 85.68 -24.65
C PHE A 4 5.97 85.06 -25.86
N GLN A 5 4.65 84.89 -25.93
CA GLN A 5 3.58 85.89 -26.13
C GLN A 5 2.18 85.25 -25.96
N GLY A 6 1.22 85.95 -25.32
CA GLY A 6 -0.21 85.57 -25.23
C GLY A 6 -1.03 86.13 -26.42
N PRO A 7 -2.34 86.48 -26.29
CA PRO A 7 -3.35 86.19 -25.26
C PRO A 7 -4.73 85.74 -25.84
N ALA A 8 -5.70 85.49 -24.96
CA ALA A 8 -7.17 85.49 -25.18
C ALA A 8 -7.84 84.26 -25.84
N MET A 9 -8.50 83.42 -25.04
CA MET A 9 -9.96 83.16 -25.11
C MET A 9 -10.42 82.17 -24.02
N ILE A 10 -10.57 82.67 -22.79
CA ILE A 10 -11.42 82.03 -21.78
C ILE A 10 -12.86 82.38 -22.14
N PHE A 11 -13.47 81.67 -23.09
CA PHE A 11 -14.92 81.65 -23.33
C PHE A 11 -15.26 80.58 -24.40
N ARG A 12 -14.90 79.31 -24.16
CA ARG A 12 -15.43 78.17 -24.95
C ARG A 12 -15.26 76.79 -24.31
N PHE A 13 -15.09 76.71 -22.99
CA PHE A 13 -14.96 75.44 -22.27
C PHE A 13 -16.09 75.14 -21.27
N VAL A 14 -17.25 75.80 -21.43
CA VAL A 14 -18.45 75.55 -20.61
C VAL A 14 -19.60 74.92 -21.43
N ALA A 15 -19.48 74.82 -22.76
CA ALA A 15 -20.55 74.26 -23.61
C ALA A 15 -20.31 72.81 -24.10
N VAL A 16 -19.14 72.21 -23.87
CA VAL A 16 -18.86 70.82 -24.28
C VAL A 16 -18.97 69.82 -23.11
N VAL A 17 -18.90 70.30 -21.87
CA VAL A 17 -19.08 69.44 -20.68
C VAL A 17 -20.56 69.14 -20.40
N SER A 18 -21.49 69.96 -20.92
CA SER A 18 -22.93 69.78 -20.69
C SER A 18 -23.64 68.84 -21.69
N VAL A 19 -22.99 68.44 -22.79
CA VAL A 19 -23.57 67.45 -23.73
C VAL A 19 -23.08 66.02 -23.43
N LEU A 20 -21.92 65.85 -22.77
CA LEU A 20 -21.48 64.53 -22.29
C LEU A 20 -22.09 64.11 -20.95
N ALA A 21 -22.65 65.04 -20.17
CA ALA A 21 -23.37 64.70 -18.94
C ALA A 21 -24.83 64.26 -19.16
N CYS A 22 -25.40 64.47 -20.36
CA CYS A 22 -26.77 64.05 -20.70
C CYS A 22 -26.86 62.77 -21.55
N LEU A 23 -25.74 62.13 -21.90
CA LEU A 23 -25.72 60.76 -22.45
C LEU A 23 -25.27 59.70 -21.43
N CYS A 24 -24.98 60.09 -20.19
CA CYS A 24 -24.65 59.16 -19.11
C CYS A 24 -25.84 58.84 -18.18
N ALA A 25 -27.07 59.21 -18.56
CA ALA A 25 -28.29 58.95 -17.78
C ALA A 25 -29.28 57.96 -18.46
N THR A 26 -28.78 57.14 -19.40
CA THR A 26 -29.49 55.92 -19.86
C THR A 26 -28.57 54.70 -19.79
N GLY A 27 -27.58 54.72 -18.89
CA GLY A 27 -27.02 53.47 -18.38
C GLY A 27 -28.04 52.90 -17.43
N GLY A 28 -28.93 52.04 -17.92
CA GLY A 28 -29.78 51.24 -17.05
C GLY A 28 -28.89 50.62 -15.99
N ARG A 29 -29.18 50.88 -14.71
CA ARG A 29 -28.71 49.99 -13.66
C ARG A 29 -29.26 48.63 -14.04
N VAL A 30 -28.41 47.73 -14.53
CA VAL A 30 -28.72 46.31 -14.50
C VAL A 30 -28.71 46.01 -13.02
N ASP A 31 -29.89 46.03 -12.40
CA ASP A 31 -30.05 45.64 -11.02
C ASP A 31 -29.49 44.22 -10.91
N ALA A 32 -28.48 44.04 -10.05
CA ALA A 32 -27.87 42.72 -9.86
C ALA A 32 -28.92 41.67 -9.43
N SER A 33 -30.06 42.11 -8.86
CA SER A 33 -31.21 41.26 -8.58
C SER A 33 -31.89 40.70 -9.84
N ASP A 34 -31.97 41.46 -10.92
CA ASP A 34 -32.56 40.99 -12.19
C ASP A 34 -31.64 39.97 -12.87
N SER A 35 -30.31 40.19 -12.81
CA SER A 35 -29.34 39.24 -13.38
C SER A 35 -29.33 37.86 -12.72
N LEU A 36 -29.61 37.78 -11.41
CA LEU A 36 -29.72 36.51 -10.68
C LEU A 36 -31.06 35.82 -10.96
N VAL A 37 -32.16 36.57 -11.04
CA VAL A 37 -33.47 36.02 -11.41
C VAL A 37 -33.46 35.51 -12.85
N ASP A 38 -32.84 36.24 -13.77
CA ASP A 38 -32.66 35.82 -15.16
C ASP A 38 -31.80 34.56 -15.27
N GLY A 39 -30.67 34.51 -14.55
CA GLY A 39 -29.83 33.31 -14.48
C GLY A 39 -30.50 32.13 -13.78
N TRP A 40 -31.43 32.37 -12.84
CA TRP A 40 -32.22 31.32 -12.19
C TRP A 40 -33.30 30.76 -13.13
N ASN A 41 -33.98 31.64 -13.86
CA ASN A 41 -35.04 31.25 -14.81
C ASN A 41 -34.48 30.64 -16.10
N ALA A 42 -33.28 31.07 -16.51
CA ALA A 42 -32.56 30.55 -17.67
C ALA A 42 -31.09 30.25 -17.32
N PRO A 43 -30.83 29.12 -16.63
CA PRO A 43 -29.47 28.77 -16.21
C PRO A 43 -28.48 28.70 -17.38
N PRO A 44 -27.31 29.37 -17.25
CA PRO A 44 -26.29 29.35 -18.27
C PRO A 44 -25.66 27.94 -18.36
N PRO A 45 -24.96 27.61 -19.47
CA PRO A 45 -24.40 26.27 -19.68
C PRO A 45 -23.53 25.75 -18.53
N GLU A 46 -22.73 26.60 -17.90
CA GLU A 46 -21.89 26.27 -16.75
C GLU A 46 -22.69 25.77 -15.54
N ALA A 47 -23.94 26.22 -15.37
CA ALA A 47 -24.83 25.80 -14.27
C ALA A 47 -25.59 24.49 -14.57
N ARG A 48 -25.46 23.94 -15.78
CA ARG A 48 -26.17 22.71 -16.18
C ARG A 48 -25.37 21.46 -15.86
N LEU A 49 -26.09 20.35 -15.73
CA LEU A 49 -25.50 19.04 -15.44
C LEU A 49 -24.71 18.51 -16.64
N ARG A 50 -23.67 17.73 -16.32
CA ARG A 50 -23.00 16.82 -17.25
C ARG A 50 -23.24 15.40 -16.78
N ALA A 51 -23.33 14.44 -17.70
CA ALA A 51 -23.52 13.03 -17.38
C ALA A 51 -22.22 12.24 -17.60
N TYR A 52 -21.92 11.28 -16.73
CA TYR A 52 -21.05 10.18 -17.13
C TYR A 52 -21.74 9.41 -18.27
N TRP A 53 -21.02 9.20 -19.36
CA TRP A 53 -21.52 8.50 -20.54
C TRP A 53 -20.55 7.39 -20.92
N TRP A 54 -20.97 6.17 -20.58
CA TRP A 54 -20.13 4.98 -20.65
C TRP A 54 -20.34 4.27 -21.98
N TRP A 55 -19.26 4.09 -22.71
CA TRP A 55 -19.17 3.17 -23.83
C TRP A 55 -18.77 1.81 -23.29
N LEU A 56 -19.79 1.04 -22.90
CA LEU A 56 -19.59 -0.29 -22.31
C LEU A 56 -18.92 -1.22 -23.33
N ASN A 57 -17.71 -1.67 -23.03
CA ASN A 57 -16.89 -2.53 -23.87
C ASN A 57 -16.69 -1.99 -25.31
N GLY A 58 -16.60 -0.67 -25.44
CA GLY A 58 -16.52 0.04 -26.73
C GLY A 58 -17.76 -0.12 -27.64
N TYR A 59 -18.84 -0.73 -27.17
CA TYR A 59 -19.96 -1.20 -27.99
C TYR A 59 -20.96 -0.08 -28.33
N VAL A 60 -20.59 0.77 -29.27
CA VAL A 60 -21.41 1.92 -29.71
C VAL A 60 -21.41 2.07 -31.23
N THR A 61 -22.42 2.79 -31.75
CA THR A 61 -22.48 3.19 -33.15
C THR A 61 -22.65 4.69 -33.31
N LYS A 62 -22.45 5.22 -34.53
CA LYS A 62 -22.69 6.65 -34.80
C LYS A 62 -24.14 7.04 -34.56
N GLU A 63 -25.07 6.16 -34.89
CA GLU A 63 -26.50 6.37 -34.72
C GLU A 63 -26.88 6.45 -33.24
N SER A 64 -26.31 5.58 -32.38
CA SER A 64 -26.54 5.66 -30.93
C SER A 64 -25.91 6.91 -30.34
N ILE A 65 -24.69 7.28 -30.77
CA ILE A 65 -24.01 8.52 -30.36
C ILE A 65 -24.87 9.76 -30.66
N THR A 66 -25.33 9.89 -31.91
CA THR A 66 -26.16 11.04 -32.33
C THR A 66 -27.44 11.11 -31.50
N ARG A 67 -28.15 9.98 -31.37
CA ARG A 67 -29.39 9.92 -30.58
C ARG A 67 -29.15 10.32 -29.12
N ASP A 68 -28.13 9.77 -28.48
CA ASP A 68 -27.87 10.00 -27.05
C ASP A 68 -27.52 11.48 -26.79
N LEU A 69 -26.71 12.12 -27.65
CA LEU A 69 -26.39 13.54 -27.53
C LEU A 69 -27.58 14.45 -27.83
N GLU A 70 -28.43 14.11 -28.79
CA GLU A 70 -29.69 14.84 -29.06
C GLU A 70 -30.65 14.78 -27.87
N GLU A 71 -30.78 13.62 -27.24
CA GLU A 71 -31.57 13.46 -26.01
C GLU A 71 -30.98 14.26 -24.85
N MET A 72 -29.66 14.21 -24.63
CA MET A 72 -29.00 15.04 -23.61
C MET A 72 -29.29 16.53 -23.83
N LYS A 73 -29.18 17.01 -25.07
CA LYS A 73 -29.52 18.40 -25.40
C LYS A 73 -30.99 18.72 -25.12
N ALA A 74 -31.90 17.84 -25.53
CA ALA A 74 -33.34 18.01 -25.33
C ALA A 74 -33.74 18.03 -23.85
N LYS A 75 -33.01 17.31 -22.99
CA LYS A 75 -33.20 17.31 -21.53
C LYS A 75 -32.43 18.42 -20.80
N GLY A 76 -31.73 19.28 -21.52
CA GLY A 76 -31.07 20.45 -20.95
C GLY A 76 -29.70 20.18 -20.32
N PHE A 77 -29.04 19.06 -20.64
CA PHE A 77 -27.64 18.85 -20.26
C PHE A 77 -26.73 19.85 -20.98
N ALA A 78 -25.61 20.21 -20.35
CA ALA A 78 -24.56 20.98 -21.01
C ALA A 78 -23.49 20.09 -21.67
N GLY A 79 -23.49 18.79 -21.38
CA GLY A 79 -22.44 17.92 -21.86
C GLY A 79 -22.40 16.55 -21.23
N ALA A 80 -21.33 15.82 -21.53
CA ALA A 80 -21.06 14.50 -20.97
C ALA A 80 -19.56 14.29 -20.73
N LEU A 81 -19.24 13.39 -19.81
CA LEU A 81 -17.93 12.79 -19.66
C LEU A 81 -17.94 11.44 -20.37
N LEU A 82 -17.25 11.37 -21.50
CA LEU A 82 -17.08 10.14 -22.27
C LEU A 82 -16.09 9.22 -21.54
N CYS A 83 -16.57 8.03 -21.17
CA CYS A 83 -15.76 6.96 -20.58
C CYS A 83 -15.83 5.71 -21.46
N ASP A 84 -14.68 5.27 -21.96
CA ASP A 84 -14.53 3.89 -22.45
C ASP A 84 -14.18 2.99 -21.26
N ALA A 85 -14.93 1.91 -21.06
CA ALA A 85 -14.74 0.99 -19.93
C ALA A 85 -15.62 -0.25 -20.11
N ASP A 86 -15.31 -1.33 -19.40
CA ASP A 86 -16.20 -2.47 -19.28
C ASP A 86 -16.25 -3.02 -17.85
N GLY A 87 -17.39 -2.81 -17.20
CA GLY A 87 -17.79 -3.45 -15.95
C GLY A 87 -19.16 -4.12 -16.06
N SER A 88 -19.66 -4.30 -17.30
CA SER A 88 -21.03 -4.71 -17.56
C SER A 88 -21.38 -6.11 -17.04
N ALA A 89 -20.38 -6.99 -16.90
CA ALA A 89 -20.53 -8.35 -16.39
C ALA A 89 -20.49 -8.45 -14.84
N GLN A 90 -20.28 -7.33 -14.14
CA GLN A 90 -20.26 -7.34 -12.68
C GLN A 90 -21.63 -7.70 -12.09
N GLU A 91 -21.63 -8.21 -10.85
CA GLU A 91 -22.84 -8.62 -10.13
C GLU A 91 -23.69 -9.70 -10.82
N GLY A 92 -23.08 -10.49 -11.70
CA GLY A 92 -23.74 -11.61 -12.40
C GLY A 92 -24.52 -11.19 -13.66
N ASN A 93 -24.30 -9.98 -14.15
CA ASN A 93 -24.90 -9.49 -15.39
C ASN A 93 -24.22 -10.09 -16.65
N GLU A 94 -24.93 -10.06 -17.78
CA GLU A 94 -24.33 -10.40 -19.08
C GLU A 94 -23.37 -9.30 -19.54
N ARG A 95 -22.20 -9.72 -20.05
CA ARG A 95 -21.21 -8.79 -20.59
C ARG A 95 -21.77 -8.11 -21.85
N ALA A 96 -21.57 -6.80 -21.95
CA ALA A 96 -21.79 -6.07 -23.19
C ALA A 96 -20.93 -6.68 -24.32
N PRO A 97 -21.48 -6.82 -25.53
CA PRO A 97 -20.70 -7.29 -26.67
C PRO A 97 -19.46 -6.43 -26.88
N HIS A 98 -18.41 -6.99 -27.49
CA HIS A 98 -17.21 -6.21 -27.78
C HIS A 98 -17.43 -5.30 -29.00
N GLY A 99 -17.20 -4.00 -28.80
CA GLY A 99 -17.10 -3.00 -29.87
C GLY A 99 -15.68 -2.87 -30.42
N PRO A 100 -15.33 -1.73 -31.02
CA PRO A 100 -13.96 -1.48 -31.45
C PRO A 100 -13.00 -1.24 -30.28
N ASP A 101 -11.80 -1.83 -30.35
CA ASP A 101 -10.74 -1.63 -29.36
C ASP A 101 -10.44 -0.13 -29.15
N PHE A 102 -10.19 0.26 -27.90
CA PHE A 102 -9.81 1.64 -27.54
C PHE A 102 -8.56 2.08 -28.31
N LEU A 103 -8.57 3.32 -28.83
CA LEU A 103 -7.57 3.90 -29.76
C LEU A 103 -7.43 3.21 -31.13
N SER A 104 -8.25 2.21 -31.48
CA SER A 104 -8.30 1.70 -32.85
C SER A 104 -8.81 2.78 -33.82
N LYS A 105 -8.54 2.61 -35.11
CA LYS A 105 -9.03 3.55 -36.14
C LYS A 105 -10.56 3.67 -36.13
N GLN A 106 -11.25 2.56 -35.86
CA GLN A 106 -12.70 2.52 -35.77
C GLN A 106 -13.20 3.26 -34.52
N TRP A 107 -12.58 3.05 -33.36
CA TRP A 107 -12.91 3.76 -32.13
C TRP A 107 -12.67 5.26 -32.26
N LEU A 108 -11.51 5.66 -32.81
CA LEU A 108 -11.18 7.07 -33.04
C LEU A 108 -12.17 7.75 -34.00
N ALA A 109 -12.70 7.03 -34.99
CA ALA A 109 -13.73 7.53 -35.88
C ALA A 109 -15.08 7.77 -35.16
N LEU A 110 -15.44 6.93 -34.19
CA LEU A 110 -16.60 7.13 -33.33
C LEU A 110 -16.39 8.31 -32.38
N TYR A 111 -15.22 8.40 -31.76
CA TYR A 111 -14.84 9.52 -30.90
C TYR A 111 -14.91 10.87 -31.65
N ARG A 112 -14.35 10.93 -32.87
CA ARG A 112 -14.44 12.12 -33.73
C ARG A 112 -15.89 12.48 -34.06
N HIS A 113 -16.73 11.49 -34.35
CA HIS A 113 -18.16 11.69 -34.59
C HIS A 113 -18.87 12.26 -33.35
N THR A 114 -18.54 11.77 -32.15
CA THR A 114 -19.03 12.34 -30.88
C THR A 114 -18.69 13.81 -30.74
N LEU A 115 -17.44 14.21 -31.01
CA LEU A 115 -17.03 15.60 -30.90
C LEU A 115 -17.70 16.51 -31.93
N GLN A 116 -17.93 15.98 -33.15
CA GLN A 116 -18.68 16.65 -34.21
C GLN A 116 -20.12 16.93 -33.81
N GLU A 117 -20.81 15.93 -33.29
CA GLU A 117 -22.21 16.03 -32.87
C GLU A 117 -22.37 16.93 -31.64
N ALA A 118 -21.43 16.84 -30.69
CA ALA A 118 -21.41 17.73 -29.54
C ALA A 118 -21.22 19.20 -29.96
N ASP A 119 -20.30 19.49 -30.87
CA ASP A 119 -20.10 20.84 -31.44
C ASP A 119 -21.38 21.35 -32.13
N ARG A 120 -22.01 20.50 -32.97
CA ARG A 120 -23.29 20.80 -33.65
C ARG A 120 -24.40 21.17 -32.66
N LEU A 121 -24.46 20.49 -31.52
CA LEU A 121 -25.51 20.66 -30.51
C LEU A 121 -25.16 21.72 -29.45
N GLY A 122 -23.94 22.25 -29.46
CA GLY A 122 -23.42 23.13 -28.41
C GLY A 122 -23.35 22.44 -27.05
N LEU A 123 -22.85 21.19 -27.05
CA LEU A 123 -22.55 20.38 -25.87
C LEU A 123 -21.04 20.31 -25.65
N GLU A 124 -20.64 20.20 -24.39
CA GLU A 124 -19.24 19.97 -23.99
C GLU A 124 -19.01 18.48 -23.71
N ILE A 125 -17.84 17.99 -24.10
CA ILE A 125 -17.35 16.65 -23.82
C ILE A 125 -16.11 16.77 -22.94
N SER A 126 -16.16 16.11 -21.79
CA SER A 126 -14.98 15.71 -21.04
C SER A 126 -14.57 14.32 -21.48
N LEU A 127 -13.27 14.02 -21.53
CA LEU A 127 -12.77 12.72 -21.95
C LEU A 127 -12.01 12.04 -20.83
N ASN A 128 -12.43 10.84 -20.44
CA ASN A 128 -11.60 9.94 -19.65
C ASN A 128 -10.41 9.50 -20.51
N ILE A 129 -9.19 9.75 -20.03
CA ILE A 129 -7.98 9.64 -20.86
C ILE A 129 -7.46 8.21 -21.05
N GLN A 130 -8.33 7.22 -20.88
CA GLN A 130 -8.02 5.80 -20.84
C GLN A 130 -9.28 4.95 -21.05
N SER A 131 -9.11 3.63 -21.25
CA SER A 131 -10.18 2.66 -21.01
C SER A 131 -10.11 2.15 -19.56
N GLY A 132 -11.22 2.24 -18.83
CA GLY A 132 -11.25 1.98 -17.38
C GLY A 132 -10.89 3.20 -16.53
N TRP A 133 -10.34 3.02 -15.33
CA TRP A 133 -10.00 4.15 -14.42
C TRP A 133 -8.55 4.21 -13.93
N ASN A 134 -7.79 3.11 -13.98
CA ASN A 134 -6.36 3.13 -13.65
C ASN A 134 -5.52 3.47 -14.89
N LEU A 135 -4.73 4.55 -14.84
CA LEU A 135 -3.89 5.00 -15.96
C LEU A 135 -2.94 3.90 -16.38
N GLY A 136 -3.16 3.34 -17.56
CA GLY A 136 -2.40 2.21 -18.05
C GLY A 136 -2.96 1.61 -19.32
N GLY A 137 -2.43 0.43 -19.66
CA GLY A 137 -2.85 -0.35 -20.80
C GLY A 137 -1.71 -1.23 -21.33
N PRO A 138 -1.90 -1.89 -22.48
CA PRO A 138 -0.95 -2.87 -23.03
C PRO A 138 0.42 -2.28 -23.43
N MET A 139 0.52 -0.96 -23.57
CA MET A 139 1.77 -0.27 -23.89
C MET A 139 2.68 -0.07 -22.67
N VAL A 140 2.14 -0.19 -21.45
CA VAL A 140 2.91 0.03 -20.23
C VAL A 140 3.82 -1.17 -20.00
N SER A 141 5.12 -0.95 -19.95
CA SER A 141 6.09 -2.00 -19.62
C SER A 141 6.12 -2.26 -18.11
N ALA A 142 6.61 -3.43 -17.70
CA ALA A 142 6.82 -3.72 -16.27
C ALA A 142 7.75 -2.69 -15.57
N ALA A 143 8.68 -2.08 -16.31
CA ALA A 143 9.55 -1.01 -15.79
C ALA A 143 8.78 0.29 -15.50
N ASP A 144 7.73 0.56 -16.27
CA ASP A 144 6.87 1.74 -16.15
C ASP A 144 5.66 1.49 -15.26
N ALA A 145 5.44 0.26 -14.82
CA ALA A 145 4.34 -0.10 -13.95
C ALA A 145 4.59 0.35 -12.51
N ALA A 146 3.49 0.53 -11.77
CA ALA A 146 3.51 0.76 -10.32
C ALA A 146 4.37 -0.27 -9.57
N LYS A 147 5.16 0.19 -8.58
CA LYS A 147 6.22 -0.62 -7.94
C LYS A 147 5.98 -0.80 -6.46
N LYS A 148 6.57 -1.89 -5.95
CA LYS A 148 6.74 -2.12 -4.51
C LYS A 148 8.16 -2.58 -4.21
N LEU A 149 8.67 -2.21 -3.03
CA LEU A 149 9.92 -2.73 -2.51
C LEU A 149 9.78 -4.21 -2.11
N THR A 150 10.82 -5.00 -2.31
CA THR A 150 11.00 -6.35 -1.75
C THR A 150 12.41 -6.46 -1.20
N TRP A 151 12.63 -7.40 -0.27
CA TRP A 151 13.95 -7.59 0.30
C TRP A 151 14.27 -9.06 0.53
N SER A 152 15.55 -9.34 0.67
CA SER A 152 16.10 -10.57 1.22
C SER A 152 17.04 -10.22 2.36
N GLU A 153 17.30 -11.20 3.22
CA GLU A 153 18.08 -11.02 4.43
C GLU A 153 19.19 -12.09 4.48
N THR A 154 20.39 -11.70 4.87
CA THR A 154 21.55 -12.60 4.98
C THR A 154 22.36 -12.24 6.22
N ARG A 155 22.63 -13.24 7.07
CA ARG A 155 23.52 -13.09 8.22
C ARG A 155 24.96 -13.36 7.80
N ILE A 156 25.88 -12.52 8.25
CA ILE A 156 27.32 -12.66 7.99
C ILE A 156 28.10 -12.45 9.28
N GLU A 157 29.06 -13.34 9.56
CA GLU A 157 29.95 -13.24 10.71
C GLU A 157 31.26 -12.53 10.33
N GLY A 158 31.67 -11.57 11.16
CA GLY A 158 32.96 -10.89 11.03
C GLY A 158 33.84 -11.06 12.27
N PRO A 159 35.15 -10.79 12.17
CA PRO A 159 35.81 -10.16 11.03
C PRO A 159 36.09 -11.18 9.91
N ALA A 160 35.72 -10.83 8.67
CA ALA A 160 35.93 -11.67 7.50
C ALA A 160 35.91 -10.83 6.22
N THR A 161 36.64 -11.25 5.19
CA THR A 161 36.44 -10.73 3.83
C THR A 161 35.54 -11.73 3.10
N VAL A 162 34.38 -11.27 2.64
CA VAL A 162 33.39 -12.13 1.98
C VAL A 162 33.20 -11.72 0.52
N GLU A 163 33.04 -12.74 -0.32
CA GLU A 163 32.56 -12.63 -1.70
C GLU A 163 31.45 -13.67 -1.86
N ILE A 164 30.21 -13.25 -1.63
CA ILE A 164 29.06 -14.17 -1.57
C ILE A 164 27.91 -13.65 -2.44
N PRO A 165 27.17 -14.54 -3.13
CA PRO A 165 25.92 -14.15 -3.76
C PRO A 165 24.89 -13.87 -2.67
N LEU A 166 24.25 -12.69 -2.72
CA LEU A 166 23.10 -12.41 -1.88
C LEU A 166 21.83 -12.95 -2.56
N PRO A 167 20.91 -13.60 -1.81
CA PRO A 167 19.65 -14.08 -2.37
C PRO A 167 18.89 -12.94 -3.06
N GLN A 168 18.36 -13.17 -4.26
CA GLN A 168 17.48 -12.19 -4.89
C GLN A 168 16.16 -12.13 -4.09
N PRO A 169 15.68 -10.92 -3.73
CA PRO A 169 14.34 -10.72 -3.22
C PRO A 169 13.25 -11.28 -4.15
N THR A 170 12.05 -11.46 -3.60
CA THR A 170 10.89 -11.90 -4.36
C THR A 170 10.57 -10.92 -5.50
N SER A 171 10.16 -11.47 -6.63
CA SER A 171 9.82 -10.75 -7.86
C SER A 171 8.50 -11.24 -8.44
N ARG A 172 7.81 -10.37 -9.17
CA ARG A 172 6.55 -10.64 -9.88
C ARG A 172 6.73 -10.33 -11.37
N GLU A 173 5.96 -11.00 -12.22
CA GLU A 173 5.92 -10.72 -13.67
C GLU A 173 7.31 -10.76 -14.36
N GLY A 174 8.24 -11.57 -13.82
CA GLY A 174 9.61 -11.64 -14.31
C GLY A 174 10.41 -10.34 -14.18
N PHE A 175 9.92 -9.35 -13.41
CA PHE A 175 10.55 -8.04 -13.26
C PHE A 175 11.18 -7.88 -11.87
N TYR A 176 12.47 -7.56 -11.85
CA TYR A 176 13.22 -7.23 -10.65
C TYR A 176 14.35 -6.25 -10.97
N ARG A 177 14.60 -5.33 -10.04
CA ARG A 177 15.74 -4.42 -10.04
C ARG A 177 16.22 -4.22 -8.61
N ASP A 178 17.53 -4.22 -8.41
CA ASP A 178 18.13 -3.79 -7.15
C ASP A 178 17.82 -2.31 -6.89
N ALA A 179 17.61 -1.99 -5.60
CA ALA A 179 17.40 -0.62 -5.13
C ALA A 179 18.62 -0.15 -4.34
N PHE A 180 18.94 -0.87 -3.26
CA PHE A 180 20.05 -0.56 -2.37
C PHE A 180 20.33 -1.77 -1.47
N VAL A 181 21.53 -1.81 -0.89
CA VAL A 181 21.91 -2.82 0.11
C VAL A 181 22.32 -2.09 1.38
N VAL A 182 21.73 -2.46 2.51
CA VAL A 182 22.14 -1.94 3.81
C VAL A 182 22.56 -3.09 4.73
N ALA A 183 23.49 -2.83 5.62
CA ALA A 183 23.85 -3.77 6.67
C ALA A 183 23.89 -3.09 8.03
N TYR A 184 23.67 -3.86 9.09
CA TYR A 184 23.77 -3.35 10.44
C TYR A 184 24.26 -4.45 11.41
N PRO A 185 24.96 -4.09 12.50
CA PRO A 185 25.39 -5.05 13.50
C PRO A 185 24.17 -5.53 14.28
N MET A 186 23.97 -6.84 14.35
CA MET A 186 22.85 -7.42 15.08
C MET A 186 23.04 -7.24 16.58
N SER A 187 22.03 -6.70 17.28
CA SER A 187 22.04 -6.66 18.74
C SER A 187 22.11 -8.06 19.34
N GLU A 188 22.67 -8.20 20.55
CA GLU A 188 22.73 -9.48 21.27
C GLU A 188 21.34 -10.12 21.39
N ARG A 189 20.32 -9.26 21.58
CA ARG A 189 18.92 -9.65 21.62
C ARG A 189 18.44 -10.24 20.29
N GLU A 190 18.68 -9.56 19.15
CA GLU A 190 18.25 -10.09 17.85
C GLU A 190 18.92 -11.44 17.55
N GLN A 191 20.20 -11.57 17.88
CA GLN A 191 20.95 -12.83 17.72
C GLN A 191 20.34 -13.95 18.56
N ALA A 192 19.96 -13.67 19.80
CA ALA A 192 19.33 -14.64 20.70
C ALA A 192 17.90 -15.04 20.24
N VAL A 193 17.10 -14.10 19.72
CA VAL A 193 15.77 -14.39 19.18
C VAL A 193 15.86 -15.21 17.89
N LYS A 194 16.79 -14.89 16.98
CA LYS A 194 16.99 -15.66 15.74
C LYS A 194 17.65 -17.02 15.96
N ALA A 195 18.09 -17.34 17.17
CA ALA A 195 18.58 -18.68 17.50
C ALA A 195 17.46 -19.75 17.42
N TYR A 196 16.19 -19.35 17.34
CA TYR A 196 15.08 -20.29 17.22
C TYR A 196 13.89 -19.74 16.41
N GLN A 197 13.06 -20.64 15.91
CA GLN A 197 11.78 -20.34 15.26
C GLN A 197 10.63 -20.91 16.08
N VAL A 198 9.50 -20.22 16.10
CA VAL A 198 8.24 -20.74 16.66
C VAL A 198 7.26 -20.97 15.52
N VAL A 199 6.84 -22.21 15.37
CA VAL A 199 5.85 -22.63 14.37
C VAL A 199 4.68 -23.32 15.07
N ALA A 200 3.50 -23.22 14.49
CA ALA A 200 2.31 -23.91 14.99
C ALA A 200 1.70 -24.80 13.92
N SER A 201 0.89 -25.77 14.34
CA SER A 201 0.08 -26.62 13.46
C SER A 201 -0.83 -25.80 12.55
N SER A 202 -1.38 -24.71 13.09
CA SER A 202 -2.25 -23.77 12.38
C SER A 202 -2.25 -22.42 13.11
N SER A 203 -2.69 -21.36 12.46
CA SER A 203 -2.85 -20.03 13.09
C SER A 203 -3.90 -19.20 12.37
N LEU A 204 -4.74 -18.49 13.13
CA LEU A 204 -5.50 -17.38 12.55
C LEU A 204 -4.53 -16.28 12.09
N PRO A 205 -4.72 -15.64 10.93
CA PRO A 205 -3.79 -14.61 10.43
C PRO A 205 -3.54 -13.45 11.39
N SER A 206 -4.55 -13.07 12.21
CA SER A 206 -4.42 -12.02 13.22
C SER A 206 -3.83 -12.48 14.55
N HIS A 207 -3.59 -13.78 14.72
CA HIS A 207 -3.09 -14.39 15.95
C HIS A 207 -2.01 -15.46 15.67
N PRO A 208 -0.88 -15.07 15.03
CA PRO A 208 0.17 -16.01 14.66
C PRO A 208 0.90 -16.59 15.88
N ALA A 209 1.60 -17.72 15.68
CA ALA A 209 2.37 -18.40 16.71
C ALA A 209 3.46 -17.50 17.35
N SER A 210 3.97 -16.51 16.63
CA SER A 210 4.96 -15.55 17.15
C SER A 210 4.45 -14.72 18.34
N LEU A 211 3.13 -14.62 18.54
CA LEU A 211 2.56 -13.92 19.69
C LEU A 211 2.74 -14.68 21.01
N THR A 212 3.12 -15.96 21.00
CA THR A 212 3.37 -16.69 22.26
C THR A 212 4.73 -16.36 22.89
N ILE A 213 5.54 -15.55 22.23
CA ILE A 213 6.89 -15.21 22.68
C ILE A 213 7.14 -13.69 22.64
N ASP A 214 6.08 -12.89 22.55
CA ASP A 214 6.20 -11.43 22.40
C ASP A 214 6.29 -10.70 23.75
N GLY A 215 6.13 -11.43 24.86
CA GLY A 215 6.24 -10.92 26.21
C GLY A 215 4.98 -10.21 26.71
N LYS A 216 3.85 -10.27 26.01
CA LYS A 216 2.62 -9.56 26.36
C LYS A 216 1.48 -10.54 26.66
N GLU A 217 0.96 -10.52 27.89
CA GLU A 217 -0.19 -11.35 28.27
C GLU A 217 -1.50 -10.96 27.55
N SER A 218 -1.55 -9.76 26.97
CA SER A 218 -2.71 -9.22 26.24
C SER A 218 -2.83 -9.74 24.81
N THR A 219 -1.73 -10.21 24.22
CA THR A 219 -1.68 -10.85 22.90
C THR A 219 -1.68 -12.37 23.08
N PHE A 220 -2.06 -13.09 22.03
CA PHE A 220 -2.18 -14.55 22.09
C PHE A 220 -2.23 -15.16 20.69
N TRP A 221 -1.69 -16.36 20.56
CA TRP A 221 -1.89 -17.24 19.41
C TRP A 221 -3.28 -17.87 19.44
N VAL A 222 -3.85 -18.17 18.27
CA VAL A 222 -5.10 -18.92 18.12
C VAL A 222 -4.96 -19.96 17.00
N SER A 223 -5.24 -21.24 17.31
CA SER A 223 -5.30 -22.29 16.28
C SER A 223 -6.42 -22.03 15.27
N ASP A 224 -6.22 -22.34 14.00
CA ASP A 224 -7.13 -22.01 12.88
C ASP A 224 -8.39 -22.90 12.87
N SER A 225 -9.28 -22.64 13.82
CA SER A 225 -10.67 -23.09 13.74
C SER A 225 -11.62 -22.17 14.51
N ARG A 226 -12.84 -22.05 14.00
CA ARG A 226 -13.89 -21.16 14.53
C ARG A 226 -15.19 -21.90 14.89
N SER A 227 -15.33 -23.15 14.45
CA SER A 227 -16.56 -23.93 14.61
C SER A 227 -16.56 -24.72 15.92
N PRO A 228 -17.69 -24.83 16.63
CA PRO A 228 -17.78 -25.66 17.83
C PRO A 228 -17.35 -27.11 17.56
N ALA A 229 -16.74 -27.76 18.55
CA ALA A 229 -16.28 -29.15 18.47
C ALA A 229 -15.28 -29.46 17.34
N THR A 230 -14.50 -28.47 16.90
CA THR A 230 -13.43 -28.67 15.88
C THR A 230 -12.04 -28.28 16.38
N GLY A 231 -11.93 -27.77 17.61
CA GLY A 231 -10.67 -27.49 18.29
C GLY A 231 -9.94 -28.75 18.75
N PRO A 232 -8.81 -28.60 19.48
CA PRO A 232 -7.93 -29.72 19.80
C PRO A 232 -8.64 -30.89 20.49
N ALA A 233 -8.34 -32.10 20.02
CA ALA A 233 -8.74 -33.39 20.61
C ALA A 233 -7.61 -34.42 20.35
N PRO A 234 -7.58 -35.59 21.03
CA PRO A 234 -6.49 -36.55 20.87
C PRO A 234 -6.25 -37.05 19.44
N ASP A 235 -7.30 -37.14 18.63
CA ASP A 235 -7.28 -37.56 17.22
C ASP A 235 -7.00 -36.39 16.24
N ARG A 236 -7.00 -35.14 16.73
CA ARG A 236 -6.73 -33.92 15.98
C ARG A 236 -5.97 -32.89 16.81
N PRO A 237 -4.76 -33.23 17.28
CA PRO A 237 -3.99 -32.34 18.13
C PRO A 237 -3.66 -31.03 17.42
N GLN A 238 -3.55 -29.96 18.19
CA GLN A 238 -2.84 -28.74 17.77
C GLN A 238 -1.48 -28.70 18.46
N TRP A 239 -0.53 -27.96 17.92
CA TRP A 239 0.78 -27.86 18.53
C TRP A 239 1.46 -26.53 18.26
N ILE A 240 2.34 -26.13 19.18
CA ILE A 240 3.37 -25.10 18.98
C ILE A 240 4.73 -25.75 19.18
N GLU A 241 5.67 -25.48 18.28
CA GLU A 241 7.01 -26.03 18.28
C GLU A 241 8.06 -24.92 18.17
N PHE A 242 9.00 -24.93 19.12
CA PHE A 242 10.27 -24.23 19.02
C PHE A 242 11.25 -25.08 18.22
N ARG A 243 11.94 -24.46 17.26
CA ARG A 243 13.01 -25.07 16.47
C ARG A 243 14.27 -24.26 16.67
N PHE A 244 15.27 -24.85 17.32
CA PHE A 244 16.53 -24.19 17.63
C PHE A 244 17.53 -24.44 16.50
N ALA A 245 18.32 -23.40 16.19
CA ALA A 245 19.40 -23.50 15.20
C ALA A 245 20.49 -24.48 15.66
N GLU A 246 20.80 -24.46 16.95
CA GLU A 246 21.69 -25.40 17.63
C GLU A 246 20.94 -26.10 18.78
N PRO A 247 21.24 -27.36 19.12
CA PRO A 247 20.62 -28.04 20.25
C PRO A 247 20.82 -27.28 21.57
N ILE A 248 19.74 -27.11 22.33
CA ILE A 248 19.77 -26.42 23.63
C ILE A 248 19.47 -27.38 24.77
N ARG A 249 19.95 -27.05 25.97
CA ARG A 249 19.64 -27.79 27.19
C ARG A 249 18.45 -27.16 27.91
N ILE A 250 17.40 -27.93 28.15
CA ILE A 250 16.13 -27.49 28.71
C ILE A 250 15.75 -28.30 29.94
N THR A 251 15.08 -27.66 30.90
CA THR A 251 14.58 -28.31 32.13
C THR A 251 13.14 -27.93 32.45
N GLU A 252 12.59 -26.95 31.72
CA GLU A 252 11.31 -26.35 32.06
C GLU A 252 10.55 -25.85 30.83
N ILE A 253 9.22 -25.93 30.91
CA ILE A 253 8.29 -25.20 30.05
C ILE A 253 7.25 -24.46 30.91
N VAL A 254 6.93 -23.23 30.55
CA VAL A 254 5.89 -22.41 31.18
C VAL A 254 4.84 -22.05 30.13
N VAL A 255 3.59 -22.40 30.40
CA VAL A 255 2.44 -22.12 29.54
C VAL A 255 1.55 -21.11 30.24
N LEU A 256 1.37 -19.94 29.64
CA LEU A 256 0.40 -18.95 30.07
C LEU A 256 -0.81 -18.95 29.13
N PRO A 257 -1.98 -19.41 29.58
CA PRO A 257 -3.19 -19.37 28.79
C PRO A 257 -3.76 -17.94 28.71
N ARG A 258 -4.50 -17.63 27.65
CA ARG A 258 -5.38 -16.45 27.65
C ARG A 258 -6.50 -16.66 28.66
N GLN A 259 -6.89 -15.65 29.43
CA GLN A 259 -7.97 -15.76 30.43
C GLN A 259 -9.24 -16.42 29.87
N ASN A 260 -9.74 -17.48 30.54
CA ASN A 260 -10.88 -18.33 30.14
C ASN A 260 -10.70 -19.15 28.85
N TYR A 261 -9.51 -19.16 28.28
CA TYR A 261 -9.13 -20.02 27.17
C TYR A 261 -7.87 -20.79 27.56
N GLY A 262 -7.35 -21.63 26.68
CA GLY A 262 -6.03 -22.24 26.90
C GLY A 262 -6.01 -23.72 26.61
N PRO A 263 -4.82 -24.32 26.61
CA PRO A 263 -4.69 -25.76 26.58
C PRO A 263 -5.29 -26.38 27.85
N HIS A 264 -5.72 -27.64 27.75
CA HIS A 264 -6.11 -28.47 28.89
C HIS A 264 -5.19 -29.69 28.93
N ASP A 265 -5.43 -30.70 28.11
CA ASP A 265 -4.58 -31.89 28.04
C ASP A 265 -3.39 -31.63 27.11
N CYS A 266 -2.17 -31.80 27.61
CA CYS A 266 -0.94 -31.52 26.88
C CYS A 266 0.06 -32.66 26.94
N ARG A 267 0.91 -32.71 25.92
CA ARG A 267 2.09 -33.54 25.86
C ARG A 267 3.28 -32.71 25.38
N LEU A 268 4.40 -32.80 26.08
CA LEU A 268 5.67 -32.21 25.66
C LEU A 268 6.45 -33.25 24.87
N GLU A 269 6.73 -32.93 23.61
CA GLU A 269 7.62 -33.70 22.74
C GLU A 269 8.91 -32.92 22.51
N ILE A 270 10.02 -33.62 22.39
CA ILE A 270 11.28 -33.04 21.92
C ILE A 270 11.81 -33.81 20.73
N VAL A 271 12.60 -33.14 19.90
CA VAL A 271 13.52 -33.78 18.96
C VAL A 271 14.93 -33.57 19.53
N ASP A 272 15.64 -34.65 19.82
CA ASP A 272 16.98 -34.60 20.41
C ASP A 272 18.07 -34.26 19.37
N GLY A 273 19.33 -34.31 19.79
CA GLY A 273 20.48 -34.03 18.91
C GLY A 273 20.71 -35.06 17.79
N ASN A 274 20.06 -36.22 17.84
CA ASN A 274 20.13 -37.28 16.84
C ASN A 274 18.91 -37.28 15.90
N ASP A 275 18.08 -36.23 15.96
CA ASP A 275 16.80 -36.10 15.26
C ASP A 275 15.74 -37.14 15.69
N ASP A 276 15.90 -37.79 16.84
CA ASP A 276 14.91 -38.71 17.39
C ASP A 276 13.85 -37.95 18.21
N ARG A 277 12.57 -38.31 18.01
CA ARG A 277 11.44 -37.67 18.70
C ARG A 277 10.99 -38.48 19.90
N HIS A 278 10.93 -37.83 21.06
CA HIS A 278 10.51 -38.47 22.32
C HIS A 278 9.49 -37.63 23.08
N VAL A 279 8.63 -38.31 23.83
CA VAL A 279 7.71 -37.67 24.78
C VAL A 279 8.44 -37.47 26.10
N VAL A 280 8.49 -36.22 26.57
CA VAL A 280 9.15 -35.85 27.83
C VAL A 280 8.16 -35.90 29.00
N SER A 281 6.94 -35.39 28.78
CA SER A 281 5.93 -35.32 29.83
C SER A 281 4.53 -35.24 29.23
N GLU A 282 3.55 -35.80 29.92
CA GLU A 282 2.12 -35.52 29.73
C GLU A 282 1.59 -34.78 30.95
N PHE A 283 0.77 -33.76 30.76
CA PHE A 283 0.31 -32.90 31.85
C PHE A 283 -0.98 -32.16 31.49
N THR A 284 -1.67 -31.66 32.51
CA THR A 284 -2.84 -30.80 32.34
C THR A 284 -2.53 -29.36 32.68
N CYS A 285 -3.02 -28.43 31.87
CA CYS A 285 -2.92 -27.00 32.09
C CYS A 285 -4.09 -26.47 32.92
N ARG A 286 -3.82 -25.40 33.67
CA ARG A 286 -4.83 -24.69 34.46
C ARG A 286 -5.71 -23.83 33.55
N LYS A 287 -7.00 -23.72 33.90
CA LYS A 287 -7.96 -22.81 33.23
C LYS A 287 -7.55 -21.33 33.30
N ALA A 288 -6.80 -20.95 34.32
CA ALA A 288 -6.27 -19.61 34.52
C ALA A 288 -4.94 -19.68 35.27
N GLY A 289 -4.07 -18.69 35.03
CA GLY A 289 -2.73 -18.64 35.58
C GLY A 289 -1.76 -19.56 34.83
N GLU A 290 -0.46 -19.33 35.06
CA GLU A 290 0.59 -20.11 34.42
C GLU A 290 0.59 -21.58 34.87
N THR A 291 0.94 -22.46 33.93
CA THR A 291 1.26 -23.86 34.18
C THR A 291 2.74 -24.06 33.90
N LYS A 292 3.51 -24.33 34.96
CA LYS A 292 4.95 -24.59 34.90
C LYS A 292 5.21 -26.08 35.07
N ILE A 293 5.93 -26.67 34.11
CA ILE A 293 6.33 -28.07 34.10
C ILE A 293 7.84 -28.14 34.11
N THR A 294 8.38 -28.93 35.03
CA THR A 294 9.83 -29.18 35.15
C THR A 294 10.11 -30.65 34.90
N PHE A 295 11.26 -30.94 34.31
CA PHE A 295 11.67 -32.29 33.90
C PHE A 295 13.19 -32.42 33.94
N GLU A 296 13.68 -33.66 33.91
CA GLU A 296 15.12 -33.94 33.85
C GLU A 296 15.77 -33.25 32.65
N PRO A 297 16.97 -32.66 32.78
CA PRO A 297 17.57 -31.88 31.70
C PRO A 297 17.62 -32.64 30.36
N GLN A 298 16.93 -32.12 29.36
CA GLN A 298 16.93 -32.67 28.00
C GLN A 298 17.81 -31.81 27.09
N THR A 299 18.44 -32.43 26.09
CA THR A 299 19.09 -31.71 24.99
C THR A 299 18.19 -31.81 23.77
N ALA A 300 17.73 -30.69 23.25
CA ALA A 300 16.70 -30.65 22.23
C ALA A 300 17.02 -29.63 21.12
N LYS A 301 16.83 -30.06 19.87
CA LYS A 301 16.80 -29.20 18.69
C LYS A 301 15.39 -28.70 18.39
N CYS A 302 14.37 -29.46 18.77
CA CYS A 302 12.98 -29.00 18.74
C CYS A 302 12.27 -29.28 20.07
N VAL A 303 11.38 -28.37 20.48
CA VAL A 303 10.54 -28.51 21.67
C VAL A 303 9.10 -28.21 21.28
N ARG A 304 8.23 -29.21 21.35
CA ARG A 304 6.84 -29.14 20.88
C ARG A 304 5.86 -29.36 22.02
N LEU A 305 5.04 -28.35 22.28
CA LEU A 305 3.83 -28.48 23.09
C LEU A 305 2.69 -29.00 22.21
N VAL A 306 2.32 -30.26 22.39
CA VAL A 306 1.15 -30.89 21.76
C VAL A 306 -0.05 -30.70 22.66
N ILE A 307 -1.15 -30.23 22.07
CA ILE A 307 -2.38 -29.84 22.75
C ILE A 307 -3.46 -30.83 22.30
N LEU A 308 -3.91 -31.65 23.23
CA LEU A 308 -4.87 -32.74 23.06
C LEU A 308 -6.27 -32.37 23.55
N GLY A 309 -6.39 -31.26 24.29
CA GLY A 309 -7.65 -30.70 24.75
C GLY A 309 -7.48 -29.22 25.07
N ALA A 310 -8.57 -28.45 25.12
CA ALA A 310 -8.52 -27.01 25.36
C ALA A 310 -9.72 -26.51 26.17
N PHE A 311 -9.49 -25.44 26.92
CA PHE A 311 -10.54 -24.58 27.45
C PHE A 311 -10.99 -23.58 26.39
N ASP A 312 -12.29 -23.49 26.16
CA ASP A 312 -12.96 -22.46 25.36
C ASP A 312 -14.07 -21.84 26.21
N ARG A 313 -13.96 -20.53 26.50
CA ARG A 313 -14.83 -19.83 27.46
C ARG A 313 -14.92 -20.55 28.82
N GLY A 314 -13.84 -21.22 29.20
CA GLY A 314 -13.68 -21.90 30.46
C GLY A 314 -14.33 -23.28 30.55
N SER A 315 -14.83 -23.83 29.43
CA SER A 315 -15.32 -25.21 29.31
C SER A 315 -14.34 -26.04 28.47
N THR A 316 -14.22 -27.33 28.78
CA THR A 316 -13.54 -28.31 27.92
C THR A 316 -14.51 -29.00 26.94
N GLU A 317 -15.81 -28.72 27.03
CA GLU A 317 -16.81 -29.27 26.12
C GLU A 317 -16.75 -28.57 24.77
N ALA A 318 -16.50 -29.35 23.71
CA ALA A 318 -16.57 -28.91 22.31
C ALA A 318 -15.75 -27.63 21.97
N PRO A 319 -14.45 -27.56 22.32
CA PRO A 319 -13.63 -26.37 22.07
C PRO A 319 -13.63 -26.01 20.58
N ARG A 320 -13.69 -24.71 20.28
CA ARG A 320 -13.54 -24.21 18.89
C ARG A 320 -12.08 -24.16 18.47
N ASN A 321 -11.20 -23.77 19.38
CA ASN A 321 -9.77 -23.60 19.18
C ASN A 321 -9.04 -23.62 20.53
N VAL A 322 -7.70 -23.51 20.50
CA VAL A 322 -6.87 -23.20 21.67
C VAL A 322 -6.25 -21.81 21.52
N GLN A 323 -6.05 -21.13 22.66
CA GLN A 323 -5.46 -19.80 22.71
C GLN A 323 -4.40 -19.71 23.81
N ILE A 324 -3.16 -19.41 23.44
CA ILE A 324 -2.01 -19.30 24.37
C ILE A 324 -1.49 -17.88 24.31
N ALA A 325 -1.37 -17.24 25.47
CA ALA A 325 -0.83 -15.90 25.60
C ALA A 325 0.70 -15.93 25.52
N GLU A 326 1.34 -16.71 26.39
CA GLU A 326 2.80 -16.84 26.41
C GLU A 326 3.23 -18.31 26.56
N LEU A 327 4.35 -18.66 25.95
CA LEU A 327 4.99 -19.97 26.03
C LEU A 327 6.50 -19.78 26.20
N GLN A 328 7.06 -20.36 27.26
CA GLN A 328 8.48 -20.26 27.59
C GLN A 328 9.08 -21.65 27.80
N VAL A 329 10.35 -21.81 27.46
CA VAL A 329 11.18 -23.02 27.49
C VAL A 329 12.54 -22.65 28.07
N ALA A 330 12.80 -23.00 29.32
CA ALA A 330 13.99 -22.54 30.04
C ALA A 330 15.00 -23.66 30.31
N GLY A 331 16.28 -23.26 30.37
CA GLY A 331 17.39 -24.12 30.78
C GLY A 331 17.56 -24.25 32.30
N PRO A 332 18.53 -25.04 32.77
CA PRO A 332 18.79 -25.29 34.20
C PRO A 332 19.10 -24.04 35.04
N ASP A 333 19.61 -22.99 34.41
CA ASP A 333 19.88 -21.68 35.01
C ASP A 333 18.64 -20.76 35.02
N GLY A 334 17.49 -21.27 34.57
CA GLY A 334 16.26 -20.51 34.41
C GLY A 334 16.29 -19.54 33.24
N THR A 335 17.33 -19.57 32.39
CA THR A 335 17.40 -18.69 31.23
C THR A 335 16.50 -19.19 30.13
N PHE A 336 15.62 -18.31 29.67
CA PHE A 336 14.84 -18.47 28.46
C PHE A 336 15.71 -17.94 27.30
N PRO A 337 15.75 -18.60 26.12
CA PRO A 337 16.15 -17.94 24.88
C PRO A 337 15.48 -16.56 24.81
N ALA A 338 16.22 -15.50 24.50
CA ALA A 338 15.71 -14.13 24.67
C ALA A 338 14.29 -13.98 24.09
N LYS A 339 13.35 -13.44 24.89
CA LYS A 339 11.96 -13.25 24.44
C LYS A 339 11.94 -12.47 23.13
N GLY A 340 11.11 -12.93 22.20
CA GLY A 340 10.74 -12.15 21.02
C GLY A 340 10.18 -10.79 21.44
N ARG A 341 10.10 -9.87 20.48
CA ARG A 341 9.37 -8.60 20.69
C ARG A 341 8.12 -8.64 19.84
N PRO A 342 7.09 -7.88 20.20
CA PRO A 342 5.98 -7.66 19.30
C PRO A 342 6.48 -7.07 17.97
N PRO A 343 5.84 -7.43 16.84
CA PRO A 343 6.10 -6.75 15.58
C PRO A 343 5.73 -5.27 15.68
N ILE A 344 6.24 -4.46 14.75
CA ILE A 344 5.82 -3.06 14.63
C ILE A 344 4.30 -3.04 14.38
N ARG A 345 3.55 -2.35 15.26
CA ARG A 345 2.09 -2.26 15.17
C ARG A 345 1.69 -1.56 13.87
N HIS A 346 0.75 -2.16 13.14
CA HIS A 346 0.28 -1.71 11.81
C HIS A 346 1.41 -1.52 10.79
N TRP A 347 2.45 -2.36 10.89
CA TRP A 347 3.62 -2.25 10.02
C TRP A 347 3.26 -2.28 8.54
N ALA A 348 2.38 -3.19 8.11
CA ALA A 348 2.04 -3.34 6.69
C ALA A 348 1.37 -2.07 6.14
N GLU A 349 0.51 -1.43 6.92
CA GLU A 349 -0.13 -0.15 6.59
C GLU A 349 0.89 1.00 6.59
N LYS A 350 1.70 1.12 7.65
CA LYS A 350 2.72 2.17 7.79
C LYS A 350 3.81 2.10 6.72
N ALA A 351 4.16 0.89 6.29
CA ALA A 351 5.17 0.64 5.25
C ALA A 351 4.58 0.65 3.82
N GLY A 352 3.27 0.90 3.66
CA GLY A 352 2.63 0.94 2.35
C GLY A 352 2.63 -0.41 1.63
N TYR A 353 2.53 -1.52 2.37
CA TYR A 353 2.29 -2.86 1.83
C TYR A 353 0.82 -3.27 1.92
N LYS A 354 0.02 -2.54 2.69
CA LYS A 354 -1.42 -2.73 2.80
C LYS A 354 -2.12 -1.36 2.71
N PRO A 355 -3.12 -1.20 1.83
CA PRO A 355 -3.89 0.03 1.77
C PRO A 355 -4.73 0.16 3.05
N LEU A 356 -4.98 1.39 3.48
CA LEU A 356 -5.75 1.64 4.70
C LEU A 356 -7.21 1.18 4.49
N HIS A 357 -7.91 1.70 3.48
CA HIS A 357 -9.24 1.25 3.02
C HIS A 357 -9.68 2.13 1.83
N PHE A 358 -10.95 2.03 1.39
CA PHE A 358 -11.52 2.84 0.29
C PHE A 358 -11.50 4.35 0.62
N SER A 359 -11.90 5.18 -0.35
CA SER A 359 -11.86 6.65 -0.34
C SER A 359 -12.05 7.31 1.04
N ALA A 360 -11.14 8.23 1.38
CA ALA A 360 -11.04 8.92 2.66
C ALA A 360 -10.90 7.99 3.88
N PRO A 361 -9.84 7.16 3.94
CA PRO A 361 -9.66 6.25 5.05
C PRO A 361 -9.34 6.98 6.37
N ASP A 362 -9.80 6.42 7.48
CA ASP A 362 -9.34 6.73 8.82
C ASP A 362 -7.85 6.38 8.95
N THR A 363 -7.04 7.42 9.11
CA THR A 363 -5.57 7.33 9.21
C THR A 363 -5.08 7.28 10.65
N SER A 364 -5.98 7.32 11.65
CA SER A 364 -5.60 7.34 13.08
C SER A 364 -4.69 6.18 13.48
N LEU A 365 -4.89 5.00 12.89
CA LEU A 365 -4.07 3.81 13.11
C LEU A 365 -2.59 4.01 12.76
N LEU A 366 -2.27 4.90 11.80
CA LEU A 366 -0.88 5.20 11.44
C LEU A 366 -0.11 5.92 12.57
N PHE A 367 -0.84 6.56 13.49
CA PHE A 367 -0.31 7.26 14.65
C PHE A 367 -0.36 6.41 15.93
N GLU A 368 -0.92 5.20 15.87
CA GLU A 368 -0.92 4.30 17.02
C GLU A 368 0.49 3.79 17.31
N MET A 369 0.93 4.06 18.54
CA MET A 369 2.27 3.82 19.03
C MET A 369 2.24 2.93 20.28
N GLU A 370 3.18 2.00 20.34
CA GLU A 370 3.46 1.24 21.54
C GLU A 370 4.61 1.92 22.32
N PRO A 371 4.55 1.98 23.66
CA PRO A 371 5.66 2.49 24.44
C PRO A 371 6.93 1.64 24.22
N SER A 372 8.05 2.30 23.98
CA SER A 372 9.33 1.63 23.80
C SER A 372 9.85 1.04 25.10
N THR A 373 10.34 -0.20 25.07
CA THR A 373 11.12 -0.80 26.15
C THR A 373 12.62 -0.53 25.99
N PRO A 374 13.41 -0.44 27.08
CA PRO A 374 14.87 -0.29 26.97
C PRO A 374 15.49 -1.44 26.17
N HIS A 375 16.37 -1.12 25.22
CA HIS A 375 17.11 -2.10 24.40
C HIS A 375 16.24 -2.99 23.52
N GLU A 376 15.08 -2.47 23.11
CA GLU A 376 14.19 -3.17 22.17
C GLU A 376 14.63 -3.06 20.72
N GLU A 377 15.47 -2.07 20.42
CA GLU A 377 16.05 -1.83 19.12
C GLU A 377 16.88 -3.00 18.62
N ASP A 378 16.70 -3.33 17.35
CA ASP A 378 17.57 -4.29 16.66
C ASP A 378 18.87 -3.59 16.25
N THR A 379 18.82 -2.28 15.96
CA THR A 379 19.97 -1.46 15.61
C THR A 379 19.72 0.04 15.81
N LEU A 380 20.78 0.85 15.76
CA LEU A 380 20.70 2.31 15.70
C LEU A 380 20.89 2.77 14.26
N ALA A 381 20.25 3.88 13.89
CA ALA A 381 20.38 4.42 12.52
C ALA A 381 21.84 4.75 12.19
N ALA A 382 22.62 5.18 13.18
CA ALA A 382 24.05 5.50 13.00
C ALA A 382 24.91 4.25 12.69
N ASP A 383 24.44 3.06 13.04
CA ASP A 383 25.17 1.79 12.84
C ASP A 383 24.78 1.10 11.52
N VAL A 384 23.76 1.62 10.82
CA VAL A 384 23.36 1.12 9.50
C VAL A 384 24.29 1.68 8.43
N ILE A 385 24.93 0.79 7.70
CA ILE A 385 25.87 1.13 6.63
C ILE A 385 25.27 0.82 5.26
N ASP A 386 25.54 1.69 4.29
CA ASP A 386 25.20 1.49 2.89
C ASP A 386 26.28 0.63 2.21
N LEU A 387 25.86 -0.52 1.67
CA LEU A 387 26.69 -1.46 0.93
C LEU A 387 26.30 -1.52 -0.55
N SER A 388 25.50 -0.57 -1.05
CA SER A 388 24.99 -0.61 -2.43
C SER A 388 26.12 -0.67 -3.46
N ASP A 389 27.19 0.11 -3.28
CA ASP A 389 28.36 0.12 -4.16
C ASP A 389 29.24 -1.16 -4.06
N ARG A 390 28.88 -2.07 -3.15
CA ARG A 390 29.60 -3.34 -2.93
C ARG A 390 28.88 -4.56 -3.51
N LEU A 391 27.67 -4.38 -4.01
CA LEU A 391 26.92 -5.40 -4.74
C LEU A 391 27.17 -5.23 -6.24
N ASP A 392 27.65 -6.28 -6.90
CA ASP A 392 27.80 -6.24 -8.36
C ASP A 392 26.49 -6.59 -9.10
N GLU A 393 26.52 -6.46 -10.43
CA GLU A 393 25.39 -6.75 -11.32
C GLU A 393 24.91 -8.22 -11.28
N ASN A 394 25.74 -9.14 -10.78
CA ASN A 394 25.40 -10.55 -10.59
C ASN A 394 24.83 -10.82 -9.19
N GLY A 395 24.67 -9.79 -8.36
CA GLY A 395 24.20 -9.90 -6.98
C GLY A 395 25.24 -10.44 -6.02
N VAL A 396 26.54 -10.35 -6.36
CA VAL A 396 27.64 -10.78 -5.49
C VAL A 396 28.11 -9.61 -4.64
N LEU A 397 28.04 -9.76 -3.32
CA LEU A 397 28.53 -8.79 -2.34
C LEU A 397 30.01 -9.03 -2.07
N ARG A 398 30.83 -7.98 -2.20
CA ARG A 398 32.25 -7.97 -1.80
C ARG A 398 32.48 -7.03 -0.63
N TRP A 399 32.77 -7.57 0.54
CA TRP A 399 32.82 -6.76 1.76
C TRP A 399 33.83 -7.27 2.79
N ASP A 400 34.65 -6.35 3.31
CA ASP A 400 35.44 -6.55 4.54
C ASP A 400 34.54 -6.30 5.75
N VAL A 401 33.97 -7.38 6.26
CA VAL A 401 33.02 -7.41 7.37
C VAL A 401 33.75 -7.06 8.66
N PRO A 402 33.34 -6.00 9.38
CA PRO A 402 33.89 -5.69 10.70
C PRO A 402 33.55 -6.79 11.72
N ARG A 403 34.27 -6.83 12.84
CA ARG A 403 33.98 -7.77 13.93
C ARG A 403 32.51 -7.69 14.37
N GLY A 404 31.90 -8.85 14.56
CA GLY A 404 30.52 -8.99 15.05
C GLY A 404 29.62 -9.74 14.07
N THR A 405 28.40 -9.99 14.49
CA THR A 405 27.36 -10.58 13.65
C THR A 405 26.61 -9.47 12.92
N TRP A 406 26.57 -9.54 11.59
CA TRP A 406 25.92 -8.53 10.75
C TRP A 406 24.70 -9.10 10.06
N ASN A 407 23.66 -8.27 9.95
CA ASN A 407 22.50 -8.55 9.13
C ASN A 407 22.57 -7.68 7.87
N VAL A 408 22.58 -8.32 6.70
CA VAL A 408 22.59 -7.66 5.39
C VAL A 408 21.21 -7.77 4.78
N LEU A 409 20.64 -6.62 4.42
CA LEU A 409 19.36 -6.50 3.74
C LEU A 409 19.60 -6.01 2.31
N ARG A 410 19.31 -6.88 1.34
CA ARG A 410 19.31 -6.52 -0.09
C ARG A 410 17.90 -6.11 -0.46
N PHE A 411 17.70 -4.83 -0.72
CA PHE A 411 16.43 -4.30 -1.20
C PHE A 411 16.43 -4.21 -2.72
N GLY A 412 15.33 -4.63 -3.32
CA GLY A 412 15.01 -4.32 -4.69
C GLY A 412 13.54 -3.98 -4.83
N TYR A 413 13.07 -3.91 -6.07
CA TYR A 413 11.67 -3.64 -6.36
C TYR A 413 11.16 -4.47 -7.52
N THR A 414 9.85 -4.66 -7.49
CA THR A 414 9.08 -5.41 -8.48
C THR A 414 7.77 -4.68 -8.78
N VAL A 415 7.04 -5.13 -9.80
CA VAL A 415 5.67 -4.69 -10.08
C VAL A 415 4.78 -4.91 -8.85
N SER A 416 3.98 -3.90 -8.50
CA SER A 416 3.06 -3.94 -7.34
C SER A 416 1.89 -4.90 -7.58
N ASP A 417 1.23 -5.31 -6.50
CA ASP A 417 0.17 -6.33 -6.53
C ASP A 417 -1.09 -5.86 -7.29
N ARG A 418 -1.34 -4.56 -7.34
CA ARG A 418 -2.47 -3.92 -8.04
C ARG A 418 -2.05 -3.02 -9.20
N ALA A 419 -0.87 -3.25 -9.76
CA ALA A 419 -0.32 -2.46 -10.85
C ALA A 419 -0.98 -2.75 -12.22
N TYR A 420 -2.30 -2.90 -12.28
CA TYR A 420 -3.03 -3.25 -13.51
C TYR A 420 -4.19 -2.30 -13.75
N VAL A 421 -4.55 -2.15 -15.02
CA VAL A 421 -5.80 -1.49 -15.39
C VAL A 421 -6.98 -2.26 -14.80
N SER A 422 -8.07 -1.54 -14.51
CA SER A 422 -9.28 -2.11 -13.94
C SER A 422 -10.48 -1.67 -14.78
N THR A 423 -11.44 -2.59 -14.96
CA THR A 423 -12.72 -2.33 -15.64
C THR A 423 -12.53 -1.70 -17.03
N CYS A 424 -11.49 -2.11 -17.75
CA CYS A 424 -11.23 -1.65 -19.11
C CYS A 424 -12.04 -2.48 -20.12
N SER A 425 -12.29 -1.91 -21.28
CA SER A 425 -12.80 -2.63 -22.44
C SER A 425 -11.83 -3.74 -22.85
N GLU A 426 -12.36 -4.76 -23.50
CA GLU A 426 -11.56 -5.86 -24.05
C GLU A 426 -10.43 -5.34 -24.93
N GLY A 427 -9.25 -5.97 -24.81
CA GLY A 427 -8.05 -5.60 -25.59
C GLY A 427 -7.24 -4.45 -24.99
N TRP A 428 -7.71 -3.82 -23.90
CA TRP A 428 -6.97 -2.77 -23.19
C TRP A 428 -6.28 -3.26 -21.90
N GLU A 429 -6.28 -4.56 -21.64
CA GLU A 429 -5.65 -5.14 -20.45
C GLU A 429 -4.14 -4.86 -20.43
N GLY A 430 -3.59 -4.64 -19.23
CA GLY A 430 -2.16 -4.36 -19.06
C GLY A 430 -1.83 -3.73 -17.72
N PHE A 431 -0.61 -3.22 -17.61
CA PHE A 431 -0.14 -2.59 -16.40
C PHE A 431 -0.68 -1.16 -16.25
N ALA A 432 -0.92 -0.77 -14.99
CA ALA A 432 -1.08 0.62 -14.60
C ALA A 432 0.29 1.25 -14.33
N ILE A 433 0.45 2.51 -14.74
CA ILE A 433 1.72 3.23 -14.67
C ILE A 433 2.17 3.46 -13.22
N ASP A 434 3.47 3.62 -13.05
CA ASP A 434 4.06 4.18 -11.84
C ASP A 434 3.73 5.67 -11.78
N VAL A 435 2.71 5.96 -10.98
CA VAL A 435 2.20 7.30 -10.79
C VAL A 435 3.16 8.24 -10.03
N LEU A 436 4.25 7.71 -9.47
CA LEU A 436 5.31 8.49 -8.83
C LEU A 436 6.45 8.82 -9.81
N ASP A 437 6.45 8.25 -11.01
CA ASP A 437 7.47 8.43 -12.04
C ASP A 437 6.97 9.35 -13.18
N GLU A 438 7.54 10.56 -13.26
CA GLU A 438 7.20 11.53 -14.31
C GLU A 438 7.48 10.98 -15.72
N GLY A 439 8.55 10.20 -15.89
CA GLY A 439 8.90 9.59 -17.16
C GLY A 439 7.87 8.55 -17.61
N ALA A 440 7.38 7.72 -16.69
CA ALA A 440 6.31 6.75 -16.96
C ALA A 440 5.03 7.48 -17.42
N PHE A 441 4.65 8.56 -16.71
CA PHE A 441 3.51 9.38 -17.11
C PHE A 441 3.71 10.05 -18.47
N ARG A 442 4.91 10.56 -18.79
CA ARG A 442 5.20 11.16 -20.11
C ARG A 442 5.08 10.14 -21.25
N ARG A 443 5.61 8.93 -21.07
CA ARG A 443 5.47 7.85 -22.07
C ARG A 443 4.02 7.47 -22.29
N TYR A 444 3.22 7.40 -21.22
CA TYR A 444 1.78 7.17 -21.30
C TYR A 444 1.07 8.33 -22.02
N TRP A 445 1.40 9.57 -21.67
CA TRP A 445 0.86 10.77 -22.28
C TRP A 445 1.06 10.77 -23.80
N ASP A 446 2.28 10.51 -24.25
CA ASP A 446 2.61 10.47 -25.68
C ASP A 446 1.91 9.29 -26.40
N ALA A 447 1.78 8.15 -25.72
CA ALA A 447 1.17 6.96 -26.29
C ALA A 447 -0.36 7.03 -26.42
N VAL A 448 -1.03 7.77 -25.54
CA VAL A 448 -2.49 7.78 -25.38
C VAL A 448 -3.06 9.20 -25.51
N VAL A 449 -2.72 10.06 -24.56
CA VAL A 449 -3.38 11.36 -24.38
C VAL A 449 -3.12 12.30 -25.55
N ALA A 450 -1.86 12.40 -25.98
CA ALA A 450 -1.47 13.23 -27.12
C ALA A 450 -2.22 12.83 -28.39
N LYS A 451 -2.40 11.53 -28.64
CA LYS A 451 -3.13 11.02 -29.81
C LYS A 451 -4.62 11.34 -29.76
N LEU A 452 -5.24 11.26 -28.58
CA LEU A 452 -6.65 11.63 -28.40
C LEU A 452 -6.86 13.12 -28.67
N ILE A 453 -5.96 13.98 -28.17
CA ILE A 453 -6.00 15.43 -28.44
C ILE A 453 -5.77 15.72 -29.92
N GLU A 454 -4.81 15.04 -30.57
CA GLU A 454 -4.55 15.19 -32.00
C GLU A 454 -5.76 14.76 -32.84
N GLU A 455 -6.39 13.64 -32.50
CA GLU A 455 -7.59 13.15 -33.19
C GLU A 455 -8.76 14.13 -33.08
N ALA A 456 -8.91 14.78 -31.92
CA ALA A 456 -9.92 15.83 -31.71
C ALA A 456 -9.75 17.02 -32.66
N GLY A 457 -8.52 17.33 -33.08
CA GLY A 457 -8.22 18.38 -34.07
C GLY A 457 -8.92 19.71 -33.77
N PRO A 458 -9.78 20.23 -34.67
CA PRO A 458 -10.43 21.54 -34.48
C PRO A 458 -11.48 21.57 -33.35
N TYR A 459 -11.84 20.41 -32.79
CA TYR A 459 -12.79 20.28 -31.69
C TYR A 459 -12.11 20.39 -30.31
N ALA A 460 -10.78 20.27 -30.24
CA ALA A 460 -10.02 20.50 -29.01
C ALA A 460 -10.18 21.95 -28.53
N GLY A 461 -10.56 22.12 -27.26
CA GLY A 461 -10.87 23.42 -26.66
C GLY A 461 -12.27 23.96 -27.01
N LYS A 462 -13.00 23.31 -27.92
CA LYS A 462 -14.41 23.58 -28.26
C LYS A 462 -15.32 22.53 -27.62
N SER A 463 -15.74 21.53 -28.38
CA SER A 463 -16.57 20.44 -27.88
C SER A 463 -15.78 19.46 -27.02
N LEU A 464 -14.49 19.19 -27.30
CA LEU A 464 -13.62 18.57 -26.29
C LEU A 464 -13.11 19.67 -25.36
N ARG A 465 -13.69 19.76 -24.16
CA ARG A 465 -13.42 20.87 -23.24
C ARG A 465 -12.48 20.49 -22.10
N TYR A 466 -12.60 19.28 -21.57
CA TYR A 466 -11.84 18.83 -20.41
C TYR A 466 -11.26 17.43 -20.61
N LEU A 467 -10.12 17.18 -19.98
CA LEU A 467 -9.61 15.84 -19.75
C LEU A 467 -9.96 15.42 -18.33
N HIS A 468 -10.26 14.15 -18.15
CA HIS A 468 -10.66 13.57 -16.88
C HIS A 468 -9.72 12.42 -16.52
N THR A 469 -9.32 12.41 -15.25
CA THR A 469 -8.67 11.27 -14.59
C THR A 469 -9.59 10.83 -13.46
N ASP A 470 -10.00 9.57 -13.48
CA ASP A 470 -10.85 9.03 -12.42
C ASP A 470 -10.05 8.77 -11.12
N SER A 471 -10.71 8.18 -10.13
CA SER A 471 -10.12 7.70 -8.89
C SER A 471 -9.01 6.67 -9.12
N TRP A 472 -8.00 6.70 -8.25
CA TRP A 472 -6.82 5.85 -8.37
C TRP A 472 -7.00 4.60 -7.53
N GLU A 473 -6.87 3.41 -8.15
CA GLU A 473 -7.03 2.12 -7.48
C GLU A 473 -5.80 1.21 -7.67
N VAL A 474 -4.63 1.83 -7.76
CA VAL A 474 -3.32 1.17 -7.99
C VAL A 474 -2.55 0.86 -6.71
N GLU A 475 -3.16 1.15 -5.56
CA GLU A 475 -2.59 0.95 -4.23
C GLU A 475 -2.53 -0.54 -3.84
N PRO A 476 -1.56 -0.95 -3.02
CA PRO A 476 -0.58 -0.10 -2.34
C PRO A 476 0.66 0.21 -3.20
N LEU A 477 1.22 1.40 -3.01
CA LEU A 477 2.42 1.91 -3.67
C LEU A 477 3.40 2.36 -2.60
N ASN A 478 4.63 1.83 -2.59
CA ASN A 478 5.65 2.24 -1.62
C ASN A 478 7.04 2.44 -2.21
N TRP A 479 7.17 2.42 -3.54
CA TRP A 479 8.46 2.60 -4.19
C TRP A 479 8.34 3.25 -5.56
N THR A 480 9.37 4.03 -5.90
CA THR A 480 9.73 4.41 -7.26
C THR A 480 11.25 4.68 -7.28
N PRO A 481 11.99 4.52 -8.39
CA PRO A 481 13.43 4.73 -8.41
C PRO A 481 13.86 6.13 -7.94
N GLY A 482 13.03 7.16 -8.16
CA GLY A 482 13.28 8.53 -7.69
C GLY A 482 13.01 8.77 -6.20
N LEU A 483 12.48 7.78 -5.46
CA LEU A 483 12.05 7.96 -4.07
C LEU A 483 13.20 8.42 -3.14
N PRO A 484 14.43 7.87 -3.20
CA PRO A 484 15.51 8.32 -2.31
C PRO A 484 15.84 9.81 -2.43
N ASP A 485 15.86 10.33 -3.65
CA ASP A 485 16.17 11.74 -3.90
C ASP A 485 15.01 12.65 -3.48
N GLU A 486 13.78 12.28 -3.83
CA GLU A 486 12.59 13.02 -3.40
C GLU A 486 12.41 12.97 -1.88
N PHE A 487 12.70 11.84 -1.23
CA PHE A 487 12.70 11.72 0.22
C PHE A 487 13.72 12.66 0.84
N ARG A 488 14.98 12.62 0.40
CA ARG A 488 16.04 13.50 0.93
C ARG A 488 15.69 14.97 0.74
N LYS A 489 15.17 15.34 -0.43
CA LYS A 489 14.74 16.71 -0.75
C LYS A 489 13.60 17.19 0.14
N ARG A 490 12.62 16.33 0.45
CA ARG A 490 11.41 16.70 1.20
C ARG A 490 11.54 16.53 2.72
N ARG A 491 12.42 15.64 3.18
CA ARG A 491 12.61 15.31 4.61
C ARG A 491 13.93 15.81 5.18
N GLY A 492 14.89 16.18 4.36
CA GLY A 492 16.17 16.75 4.79
C GLY A 492 17.22 15.73 5.26
N TYR A 493 16.96 14.42 5.14
CA TYR A 493 17.91 13.36 5.52
C TYR A 493 17.79 12.13 4.60
N SER A 494 18.80 11.25 4.63
CA SER A 494 18.81 9.99 3.86
C SER A 494 17.83 8.96 4.44
N MET A 495 17.06 8.28 3.60
CA MET A 495 16.18 7.19 4.07
C MET A 495 16.94 5.91 4.41
N LEU A 496 18.13 5.67 3.82
CA LEU A 496 18.83 4.39 3.89
C LEU A 496 19.07 3.87 5.31
N PRO A 497 19.52 4.70 6.29
CA PRO A 497 19.70 4.26 7.68
C PRO A 497 18.44 3.72 8.34
N TRP A 498 17.26 4.05 7.81
CA TRP A 498 15.97 3.67 8.37
C TRP A 498 15.32 2.50 7.62
N MET A 499 15.94 2.02 6.55
CA MET A 499 15.36 0.96 5.72
C MET A 499 15.21 -0.41 6.37
N PRO A 500 15.98 -0.79 7.42
CA PRO A 500 15.66 -1.99 8.18
C PRO A 500 14.22 -1.99 8.74
N VAL A 501 13.58 -0.84 8.96
CA VAL A 501 12.16 -0.77 9.36
C VAL A 501 11.22 -1.44 8.36
N LEU A 502 11.54 -1.38 7.06
CA LEU A 502 10.77 -2.10 6.02
C LEU A 502 11.01 -3.61 6.05
N ALA A 503 12.02 -4.11 6.75
CA ALA A 503 12.19 -5.53 7.05
C ALA A 503 11.63 -5.90 8.44
N GLY A 504 10.80 -5.03 9.03
CA GLY A 504 10.20 -5.21 10.35
C GLY A 504 11.15 -4.95 11.52
N LYS A 505 12.35 -4.40 11.26
CA LYS A 505 13.35 -4.11 12.30
C LYS A 505 13.04 -2.84 13.06
N ILE A 506 13.39 -2.81 14.33
CA ILE A 506 13.32 -1.62 15.14
C ILE A 506 14.67 -0.90 15.05
N VAL A 507 14.69 0.23 14.32
CA VAL A 507 15.79 1.20 14.24
C VAL A 507 15.57 2.37 15.21
N GLU A 508 16.50 2.58 16.15
CA GLU A 508 16.40 3.53 17.27
C GLU A 508 15.33 3.16 18.32
N ARG A 509 15.41 3.81 19.48
CA ARG A 509 14.44 3.62 20.59
C ARG A 509 13.08 4.29 20.34
N LYS A 510 13.00 5.22 19.38
CA LYS A 510 11.79 6.01 19.04
C LYS A 510 11.50 5.88 17.55
N ILE A 511 10.79 4.84 17.20
CA ILE A 511 10.74 4.30 15.84
C ILE A 511 9.81 5.05 14.89
N LEU A 512 8.91 5.88 15.42
CA LEU A 512 7.89 6.48 14.57
C LEU A 512 7.82 8.00 14.62
N ASP A 513 8.57 8.66 15.51
CA ASP A 513 8.63 10.12 15.61
C ASP A 513 9.33 10.78 14.39
N ARG A 514 9.90 10.01 13.44
CA ARG A 514 10.71 10.60 12.32
C ARG A 514 10.34 10.18 10.90
N LEU A 515 9.83 8.97 10.68
CA LEU A 515 9.44 8.51 9.34
C LEU A 515 8.02 8.95 8.95
N VAL A 516 7.12 9.06 9.94
CA VAL A 516 5.72 9.49 9.76
C VAL A 516 5.55 10.95 10.19
N GLU A 517 6.28 11.38 11.23
CA GLU A 517 6.23 12.75 11.72
C GLU A 517 7.21 13.66 10.97
N ASN A 518 6.65 14.69 10.37
CA ASN A 518 7.35 15.79 9.75
C ASN A 518 7.86 16.71 10.89
N GLU A 519 8.92 16.32 11.61
CA GLU A 519 9.61 17.23 12.55
C GLU A 519 10.41 18.27 11.75
N ALA A 520 9.69 19.21 11.11
CA ALA A 520 10.23 20.44 10.54
C ALA A 520 10.34 21.56 11.59
N HIS A 521 10.19 21.26 12.89
CA HIS A 521 10.26 22.25 13.96
C HIS A 521 11.05 21.75 15.18
N ARG A 522 12.39 21.73 15.08
CA ARG A 522 13.30 22.10 16.17
C ARG A 522 14.55 22.77 15.63
#